data_AF-A0AAW4JRU7-F1
#
_entry.id   AF-A0AAW4JRU7-F1
#
_cell.length_a   1.000
_cell.length_b   1.000
_cell.length_c   1.000
_cell.angle_alpha   90.00
_cell.angle_beta   90.00
_cell.angle_gamma   90.00
#
_symmetry.space_group_name_H-M   'P 1'
#
loop_
_entity.id
_entity.type
_entity.pdbx_description
1 polymer ?
#
loop_
_entity_poly.entity_id
_entity_poly.type
_entity_poly.pdbx_seq_one_letter_code
_entity_poly.pdbx_strand_id
1 'polypeptide(L)' 'MTVLLFLLFMLLLVGASAFGFTADTRDSADWKPSDDGQRWRSRTC' A
#
# COMPACT_ATOMS: atom_id res chain seq x y z
N MET A 1 -31.21 11.47 -4.15
CA MET A 1 -30.70 10.09 -3.95
C MET A 1 -29.20 9.98 -4.22
N THR A 2 -28.70 10.49 -5.34
CA THR A 2 -27.27 10.46 -5.71
C THR A 2 -26.32 11.03 -4.66
N VAL A 3 -26.62 12.20 -4.08
CA VAL A 3 -25.76 12.83 -3.06
C VAL A 3 -25.65 11.97 -1.80
N LEU A 4 -26.76 11.38 -1.34
CA LEU A 4 -26.77 10.51 -0.16
C LEU A 4 -25.93 9.24 -0.39
N LEU A 5 -26.02 8.64 -1.58
CA LEU A 5 -25.21 7.49 -1.96
C LEU A 5 -23.72 7.83 -2.04
N PHE A 6 -23.39 9.02 -2.55
CA PHE A 6 -22.01 9.50 -2.59
C PHE A 6 -21.44 9.71 -1.18
N LEU A 7 -22.21 10.32 -0.28
CA LEU A 7 -21.79 10.50 1.12
C LEU A 7 -21.61 9.17 1.84
N LEU A 8 -22.52 8.21 1.62
CA LEU A 8 -22.39 6.85 2.16
C LEU A 8 -21.10 6.19 1.64
N PHE A 9 -20.81 6.31 0.35
CA PHE A 9 -19.59 5.78 -0.25
C PHE A 9 -18.33 6.39 0.38
N MET A 10 -18.30 7.72 0.56
CA MET A 10 -17.19 8.40 1.25
C MET A 10 -17.04 7.93 2.69
N LEU A 11 -18.14 7.75 3.42
CA LEU A 11 -18.11 7.27 4.81
C LEU A 11 -17.50 5.86 4.88
N LEU A 12 -17.88 4.96 3.97
CA LEU A 12 -17.32 3.61 3.89
C LEU A 12 -15.82 3.65 3.57
N LEU A 13 -15.39 4.55 2.68
CA LEU A 13 -13.98 4.71 2.32
C LEU A 13 -13.14 5.18 3.51
N VAL A 14 -13.63 6.19 4.24
CA VAL A 14 -12.99 6.70 5.46
C VAL A 14 -12.92 5.61 6.52
N GLY A 15 -14.00 4.86 6.73
CA GLY A 15 -14.01 3.72 7.65
C GLY A 15 -12.97 2.67 7.25
N ALA A 16 -12.96 2.24 5.98
CA ALA A 16 -12.01 1.24 5.49
C ALA A 16 -10.54 1.67 5.63
N SER A 17 -10.25 2.97 5.46
CA SER A 17 -8.93 3.53 5.72
C SER A 17 -8.58 3.52 7.21
N ALA A 18 -9.48 4.00 8.08
CA ALA A 18 -9.24 4.07 9.52
C ALA A 18 -9.05 2.70 10.18
N PHE A 19 -9.77 1.67 9.71
CA PHE A 19 -9.62 0.30 10.19
C PHE A 19 -8.46 -0.46 9.55
N GLY A 20 -7.69 0.17 8.65
CA GLY A 20 -6.54 -0.47 8.00
C GLY A 20 -6.93 -1.54 6.98
N PHE A 21 -8.18 -1.61 6.52
CA PHE A 21 -8.58 -2.53 5.44
C PHE A 21 -7.89 -2.19 4.11
N THR A 22 -7.38 -0.97 3.98
CA THR A 22 -6.59 -0.50 2.84
C THR A 22 -5.10 -0.43 3.16
N ALA A 23 -4.67 -0.92 4.33
CA ALA A 23 -3.25 -0.97 4.66
C ALA A 23 -2.54 -1.90 3.67
N ASP A 24 -1.63 -1.32 2.89
CA ASP A 24 -0.76 -2.10 2.02
C ASP A 24 0.23 -2.87 2.90
N THR A 25 -0.01 -4.16 3.06
CA THR A 25 0.87 -5.08 3.80
C THR A 25 1.98 -5.63 2.93
N ARG A 26 1.95 -5.35 1.63
CA ARG A 26 2.97 -5.80 0.70
C ARG A 26 4.12 -4.81 0.72
N ASP A 27 5.32 -5.29 1.05
CA ASP A 27 6.52 -4.49 0.91
C ASP A 27 6.86 -4.34 -0.58
N SER A 28 6.17 -3.40 -1.22
CA SER A 28 6.42 -2.96 -2.59
C SER A 28 7.75 -2.21 -2.70
N ALA A 29 8.37 -1.85 -1.57
CA ALA A 29 9.63 -1.13 -1.50
C ALA A 29 10.86 -2.03 -1.60
N ASP A 30 10.70 -3.27 -2.05
CA ASP A 30 11.77 -4.21 -2.38
C ASP A 30 12.55 -3.80 -3.66
N TRP A 31 12.47 -2.52 -4.07
CA TRP A 31 13.23 -1.92 -5.17
C TRP A 31 14.71 -1.78 -4.82
N LYS A 32 15.37 -2.83 -4.33
CA LYS A 32 16.81 -2.77 -4.11
C LYS A 32 17.49 -2.46 -5.45
N PRO A 33 18.27 -1.36 -5.58
CA PRO A 33 19.03 -1.09 -6.79
C PRO A 33 19.87 -2.33 -7.11
N SER A 34 19.63 -2.90 -8.28
CA SER A 34 20.45 -3.98 -8.81
C SER A 34 21.43 -3.35 -9.78
N ASP A 35 22.73 -3.49 -9.52
CA ASP A 35 23.73 -3.29 -10.58
C ASP A 35 23.52 -4.42 -11.59
N ASP A 36 23.14 -4.07 -12.82
CA ASP A 36 22.93 -5.02 -13.92
C ASP A 36 22.02 -6.22 -13.58
N GLY A 37 20.99 -6.02 -12.75
CA GLY A 37 20.06 -7.09 -12.36
C GLY A 37 20.58 -8.03 -11.26
N GLN A 38 21.75 -7.76 -10.67
CA GLN A 38 22.25 -8.51 -9.51
C GLN A 38 21.83 -7.85 -8.19
N ARG A 39 21.13 -8.60 -7.33
CA ARG A 39 20.84 -8.17 -5.95
C ARG A 39 22.17 -8.07 -5.18
N TRP A 40 22.48 -6.89 -4.65
CA TRP A 40 23.62 -6.68 -3.75
C TRP A 40 23.53 -7.63 -2.54
N ARG A 41 24.36 -8.67 -2.51
CA ARG A 41 24.57 -9.53 -1.33
C ARG A 41 25.58 -8.81 -0.44
N SER A 42 25.10 -8.14 0.61
CA SER A 42 25.96 -7.77 1.73
C SER A 42 26.46 -9.06 2.36
N ARG A 43 27.70 -9.47 2.05
CA ARG A 43 28.39 -10.47 2.85
C ARG A 43 28.65 -9.80 4.19
N THR A 44 27.96 -10.23 5.23
CA THR A 44 28.46 -10.08 6.60
C THR A 44 29.71 -10.95 6.71
N CYS A 45 30.86 -10.31 6.93
CA CYS A 45 32.10 -10.97 7.30
C CYS A 45 31.96 -11.73 8.62
#